data_AF-A0A961VEK0-F1
#
_entry.id   AF-A0A961VEK0-F1
#
_cell.length_a   1.000
_cell.length_b   1.000
_cell.length_c   1.000
_cell.angle_alpha   90.00
_cell.angle_beta   90.00
_cell.angle_gamma   90.00
#
_symmetry.space_group_name_H-M   'P 1'
#
loop_
_entity.id
_entity.type
_entity.pdbx_description
1 polymer ?
#
loop_
_entity_poly.entity_id
_entity_poly.type
_entity_poly.pdbx_seq_one_letter_code
_entity_poly.pdbx_strand_id
1 'polypeptide(L)'
;MARGFLFVLDSFGIGNAEDAATYGDAGSDTLGHIAAACAAGKADDRETGTGALALPNLCALGLGTAARQSTGTLPPGLAEAATPGGQFGYGVEVSRGKDTPSGHWEIAGFPVDFDWHYFPKTVPAFPADLIAALVETCDLPGVLGDCHASGTEIIALLGEEHIRTGKPIVYTSADSV
;
A
#
# COMPACT_ATOMS: atom_id res chain seq x y z
N MET A 1 20.98 22.53 -8.75
CA MET A 1 20.34 22.22 -7.44
C MET A 1 21.23 21.19 -6.74
N ALA A 2 21.68 21.42 -5.51
CA ALA A 2 22.69 20.55 -4.88
C ALA A 2 22.09 19.34 -4.14
N ARG A 3 20.80 19.38 -3.77
CA ARG A 3 20.08 18.33 -3.04
C ARG A 3 18.60 18.33 -3.46
N GLY A 4 18.00 17.15 -3.55
CA GLY A 4 16.56 16.94 -3.66
C GLY A 4 16.07 16.12 -2.47
N PHE A 5 14.84 16.38 -2.01
CA PHE A 5 14.20 15.62 -0.94
C PHE A 5 12.88 15.07 -1.49
N LEU A 6 12.75 13.75 -1.46
CA LEU A 6 11.54 13.04 -1.88
C LEU A 6 10.86 12.49 -0.62
N PHE A 7 9.58 12.81 -0.46
CA PHE A 7 8.74 12.30 0.61
C PHE A 7 7.61 11.50 -0.03
N VAL A 8 7.50 10.22 0.32
CA VAL A 8 6.41 9.36 -0.13
C VAL A 8 5.48 9.14 1.05
N LEU A 9 4.22 9.55 0.89
CA LEU A 9 3.14 9.23 1.82
C LEU A 9 2.52 7.91 1.34
N ASP A 10 3.00 6.79 1.88
CA ASP A 10 2.62 5.46 1.41
C ASP A 10 1.10 5.28 1.46
N SER A 11 0.53 4.66 0.42
CA SER A 11 -0.91 4.42 0.20
C SER A 11 -1.82 5.67 0.06
N PHE A 12 -1.27 6.89 0.07
CA PHE A 12 -2.05 8.13 0.06
C PHE A 12 -2.52 8.54 -1.35
N GLY A 13 -3.54 7.85 -1.87
CA GLY A 13 -4.18 8.18 -3.15
C GLY A 13 -5.12 9.40 -3.08
N ILE A 14 -5.27 10.11 -4.21
CA ILE A 14 -6.15 11.28 -4.37
C ILE A 14 -7.22 11.07 -5.46
N GLY A 15 -7.79 9.87 -5.50
CA GLY A 15 -8.76 9.42 -6.50
C GLY A 15 -8.32 8.14 -7.21
N ASN A 16 -9.27 7.46 -7.86
CA ASN A 16 -8.99 6.27 -8.66
C ASN A 16 -8.38 6.67 -10.02
N ALA A 17 -7.47 5.84 -10.54
CA ALA A 17 -6.99 5.94 -11.90
C ALA A 17 -8.08 5.52 -12.92
N GLU A 18 -7.89 5.86 -14.19
CA GLU A 18 -8.83 5.53 -15.28
C GLU A 18 -9.02 4.01 -15.45
N ASP A 19 -7.97 3.24 -15.17
CA ASP A 19 -7.93 1.78 -15.25
C ASP A 19 -8.29 1.09 -13.92
N ALA A 20 -8.73 1.81 -12.89
CA ALA A 20 -9.03 1.21 -11.58
C ALA A 20 -10.01 0.02 -11.63
N ALA A 21 -10.87 -0.05 -12.64
CA ALA A 21 -11.77 -1.18 -12.85
C ALA A 21 -11.04 -2.51 -13.13
N THR A 22 -9.86 -2.51 -13.78
CA THR A 22 -9.07 -3.74 -14.00
C THR A 22 -8.49 -4.30 -12.70
N TYR A 23 -8.37 -3.47 -11.68
CA TYR A 23 -7.90 -3.84 -10.34
C TYR A 23 -9.04 -4.11 -9.34
N GLY A 24 -10.30 -3.91 -9.77
CA GLY A 24 -11.47 -4.01 -8.89
C GLY A 24 -11.67 -2.81 -7.96
N ASP A 25 -10.99 -1.69 -8.22
CA ASP A 25 -10.94 -0.51 -7.34
C ASP A 25 -11.73 0.69 -7.88
N ALA A 26 -12.68 0.47 -8.79
CA ALA A 26 -13.50 1.54 -9.35
C ALA A 26 -14.21 2.34 -8.24
N GLY A 27 -14.00 3.66 -8.23
CA GLY A 27 -14.54 4.56 -7.20
C GLY A 27 -13.72 4.63 -5.90
N SER A 28 -12.52 4.04 -5.86
CA SER A 28 -11.57 4.27 -4.75
C SER A 28 -11.13 5.74 -4.69
N ASP A 29 -11.10 6.32 -3.49
CA ASP A 29 -10.59 7.68 -3.25
C ASP A 29 -10.14 7.78 -1.79
N THR A 30 -8.86 7.51 -1.52
CA THR A 30 -8.33 7.49 -0.15
C THR A 30 -8.50 8.85 0.54
N LEU A 31 -7.98 9.93 -0.06
CA LEU A 31 -8.11 11.27 0.50
C LEU A 31 -9.58 11.70 0.63
N GLY A 32 -10.38 11.52 -0.42
CA GLY A 32 -11.79 11.92 -0.41
C GLY A 32 -12.62 11.19 0.63
N HIS A 33 -12.45 9.87 0.76
CA HIS A 33 -13.17 9.08 1.76
C HIS A 33 -12.73 9.40 3.20
N ILE A 34 -11.44 9.64 3.44
CA ILE A 34 -10.95 10.10 4.75
C ILE A 34 -11.56 11.47 5.08
N ALA A 35 -11.48 12.42 4.15
CA ALA A 35 -12.05 13.76 4.30
C ALA A 35 -13.56 13.71 4.59
N ALA A 36 -14.31 12.86 3.90
CA ALA A 36 -15.74 12.66 4.13
C ALA A 36 -16.03 12.03 5.50
N ALA A 37 -15.26 11.03 5.92
CA ALA A 37 -15.42 10.40 7.24
C ALA A 37 -15.13 11.39 8.38
N CYS A 38 -14.06 12.20 8.24
CA CYS A 38 -13.72 13.29 9.16
C CYS A 38 -14.84 14.33 9.24
N ALA A 39 -15.34 14.80 8.10
CA ALA A 39 -16.44 15.77 8.05
C ALA A 39 -17.75 15.24 8.66
N ALA A 40 -17.96 13.92 8.60
CA ALA A 40 -19.09 13.24 9.23
C ALA A 40 -18.88 12.96 10.74
N GLY A 41 -17.76 13.39 11.33
CA GLY A 41 -17.44 13.16 12.74
C GLY A 41 -17.17 11.69 13.08
N LYS A 42 -16.77 10.87 12.10
CA LYS A 42 -16.44 9.45 12.28
C LYS A 42 -14.98 9.19 12.62
N ALA A 43 -14.15 10.24 12.58
CA ALA A 43 -12.74 10.14 12.87
C ALA A 43 -12.47 10.40 14.36
N ASP A 44 -11.73 9.50 14.98
CA ASP A 44 -11.27 9.63 16.37
C ASP A 44 -9.99 10.46 16.40
N ASP A 45 -10.10 11.76 16.63
CA ASP A 45 -8.93 12.58 16.99
C ASP A 45 -8.88 12.75 18.51
N ARG A 46 -7.96 12.01 19.14
CA ARG A 46 -7.72 12.06 20.59
C ARG A 46 -7.07 13.38 21.04
N GLU A 47 -6.48 14.15 20.13
CA GLU A 47 -5.68 15.33 20.43
C GLU A 47 -6.49 16.63 20.20
N THR A 48 -7.24 16.74 19.09
CA THR A 48 -8.05 17.94 18.79
C THR A 48 -9.51 17.83 19.19
N GLY A 49 -10.03 16.62 19.45
CA GLY A 49 -11.41 16.36 19.87
C GLY A 49 -12.48 16.66 18.81
N THR A 50 -12.11 17.04 17.59
CA THR A 50 -13.06 17.41 16.51
C THR A 50 -13.09 16.43 15.35
N GLY A 51 -12.07 15.56 15.21
CA GLY A 51 -11.97 14.61 14.10
C GLY A 51 -11.86 15.26 12.71
N ALA A 52 -11.74 16.59 12.63
CA ALA A 52 -11.72 17.33 11.38
C ALA A 52 -10.35 17.20 10.69
N LEU A 53 -10.35 16.91 9.38
CA LEU A 53 -9.12 16.81 8.60
C LEU A 53 -8.60 18.21 8.24
N ALA A 54 -7.63 18.72 8.99
CA ALA A 54 -7.01 20.02 8.75
C ALA A 54 -5.60 19.86 8.13
N LEU A 55 -5.47 20.13 6.82
CA LEU A 55 -4.21 20.01 6.09
C LEU A 55 -3.76 21.35 5.46
N PRO A 56 -3.66 22.47 6.23
CA PRO A 56 -3.40 23.79 5.66
C PRO A 56 -2.04 23.88 4.94
N ASN A 57 -1.01 23.20 5.46
CA ASN A 57 0.32 23.20 4.85
C ASN A 57 0.34 22.43 3.52
N LEU A 58 -0.31 21.27 3.44
CA LEU A 58 -0.40 20.50 2.19
C LEU A 58 -1.31 21.19 1.18
N CYS A 59 -2.40 21.83 1.63
CA CYS A 59 -3.21 22.68 0.77
C CYS A 59 -2.37 23.85 0.24
N ALA A 60 -1.55 24.51 1.05
CA ALA A 60 -0.64 25.56 0.57
C ALA A 60 0.41 25.05 -0.45
N LEU A 61 0.73 23.75 -0.44
CA LEU A 61 1.57 23.10 -1.44
C LEU A 61 0.79 22.62 -2.69
N GLY A 62 -0.53 22.75 -2.73
CA GLY A 62 -1.37 22.42 -3.89
C GLY A 62 -2.20 21.14 -3.78
N LEU A 63 -2.22 20.45 -2.63
CA LEU A 63 -2.95 19.17 -2.47
C LEU A 63 -4.43 19.26 -2.84
N GLY A 64 -5.15 20.27 -2.32
CA GLY A 64 -6.59 20.43 -2.59
C GLY A 64 -6.88 20.64 -4.07
N THR A 65 -6.04 21.43 -4.76
CA THR A 65 -6.15 21.66 -6.20
C THR A 65 -5.85 20.40 -7.01
N ALA A 66 -4.78 19.65 -6.66
CA ALA A 66 -4.45 18.38 -7.31
C ALA A 66 -5.56 17.33 -7.14
N ALA A 67 -6.12 17.22 -5.94
CA ALA A 67 -7.24 16.30 -5.67
C ALA A 67 -8.47 16.64 -6.52
N ARG A 68 -8.84 17.94 -6.63
CA ARG A 68 -9.94 18.36 -7.50
C ARG A 68 -9.66 18.10 -8.98
N GLN A 69 -8.41 18.26 -9.43
CA GLN A 69 -8.06 17.94 -10.82
C GLN A 69 -8.16 16.44 -11.11
N SER A 70 -7.77 15.60 -10.14
CA SER A 70 -7.87 14.14 -10.24
C SER A 70 -9.31 13.64 -10.22
N THR A 71 -10.13 14.07 -9.25
CA THR A 71 -11.48 13.51 -9.01
C THR A 71 -12.63 14.36 -9.58
N GLY A 72 -12.35 15.59 -10.00
CA GLY A 72 -13.36 16.59 -10.36
C GLY A 72 -14.02 17.28 -9.15
N THR A 73 -13.71 16.88 -7.91
CA THR A 73 -14.34 17.43 -6.69
C THR A 73 -13.31 17.81 -5.64
N LEU A 74 -13.56 18.89 -4.89
CA LEU A 74 -12.71 19.29 -3.77
C LEU A 74 -13.09 18.46 -2.53
N PRO A 75 -12.15 17.68 -1.93
CA PRO A 75 -12.46 16.92 -0.71
C PRO A 75 -12.91 17.83 0.45
N PRO A 76 -13.88 17.42 1.27
CA PRO A 76 -14.37 18.21 2.39
C PRO A 76 -13.26 18.65 3.36
N GLY A 77 -13.28 19.91 3.79
CA GLY A 77 -12.30 20.44 4.75
C GLY A 77 -10.95 20.84 4.13
N LEU A 78 -10.72 20.57 2.84
CA LEU A 78 -9.55 21.05 2.12
C LEU A 78 -9.85 22.38 1.42
N ALA A 79 -8.78 23.14 1.13
CA ALA A 79 -8.85 24.39 0.40
C ALA A 79 -8.10 24.31 -0.93
N GLU A 80 -8.62 24.98 -1.95
CA GLU A 80 -7.87 25.32 -3.15
C GLU A 80 -6.91 26.46 -2.81
N ALA A 81 -5.70 26.07 -2.45
CA ALA A 81 -4.61 26.99 -2.23
C ALA A 81 -3.39 26.47 -3.00
N ALA A 82 -2.56 27.37 -3.48
CA ALA A 82 -1.22 27.06 -3.94
C ALA A 82 -0.36 28.29 -3.65
N THR A 83 0.73 28.08 -2.94
CA THR A 83 1.69 29.15 -2.67
C THR A 83 2.33 29.59 -3.99
N PRO A 84 2.40 30.90 -4.29
CA PRO A 84 3.09 31.38 -5.48
C PRO A 84 4.51 30.81 -5.58
N GLY A 85 4.84 30.18 -6.72
CA GLY A 85 6.15 29.57 -6.97
C GLY A 85 6.26 28.08 -6.64
N GLY A 86 5.25 27.45 -6.01
CA GLY A 86 5.13 26.00 -5.91
C GLY A 86 4.53 25.38 -7.17
N GLN A 87 4.92 24.15 -7.50
CA GLN A 87 4.31 23.35 -8.56
C GLN A 87 3.57 22.18 -7.92
N PHE A 88 2.43 21.81 -8.50
CA PHE A 88 1.60 20.70 -8.06
C PHE A 88 1.04 19.95 -9.27
N GLY A 89 0.59 18.73 -9.04
CA GLY A 89 -0.06 17.87 -10.01
C GLY A 89 -0.49 16.57 -9.36
N TYR A 90 -1.05 15.67 -10.15
CA TYR A 90 -1.31 14.29 -9.77
C TYR A 90 -0.62 13.36 -10.77
N GLY A 91 -0.10 12.25 -10.27
CA GLY A 91 0.50 11.20 -11.10
C GLY A 91 -0.56 10.17 -11.49
N VAL A 92 -0.41 9.59 -12.68
CA VAL A 92 -1.16 8.40 -13.11
C VAL A 92 -0.11 7.33 -13.34
N GLU A 93 -0.19 6.25 -12.55
CA GLU A 93 0.74 5.13 -12.63
C GLU A 93 0.60 4.43 -13.97
N VAL A 94 1.73 4.06 -14.59
CA VAL A 94 1.75 3.33 -15.87
C VAL A 94 2.19 1.87 -15.71
N SER A 95 2.77 1.52 -14.56
CA SER A 95 3.08 0.16 -14.16
C SER A 95 1.82 -0.70 -14.07
N ARG A 96 1.98 -2.01 -14.25
CA ARG A 96 0.86 -2.98 -14.18
C ARG A 96 0.52 -3.39 -12.74
N GLY A 97 1.42 -3.16 -11.81
CA GLY A 97 1.23 -3.46 -10.39
C GLY A 97 0.79 -2.22 -9.62
N LYS A 98 -0.01 -2.44 -8.57
CA LYS A 98 -0.38 -1.42 -7.56
C LYS A 98 0.29 -1.67 -6.20
N ASP A 99 1.32 -2.51 -6.20
CA ASP A 99 2.12 -2.88 -5.04
C ASP A 99 3.21 -1.84 -4.74
N THR A 100 3.69 -1.82 -3.49
CA THR A 100 4.71 -0.87 -3.04
C THR A 100 5.98 -0.89 -3.92
N PRO A 101 6.56 -2.06 -4.28
CA PRO A 101 7.70 -2.11 -5.20
C PRO A 101 7.46 -1.44 -6.55
N SER A 102 6.34 -1.76 -7.23
CA SER A 102 6.00 -1.19 -8.55
C SER A 102 6.00 0.34 -8.52
N GLY A 103 5.26 0.94 -7.58
CA GLY A 103 5.17 2.40 -7.48
C GLY A 103 6.50 3.06 -7.14
N HIS A 104 7.31 2.46 -6.26
CA HIS A 104 8.63 3.00 -5.92
C HIS A 104 9.62 2.93 -7.08
N TRP A 105 9.57 1.85 -7.88
CA TRP A 105 10.39 1.71 -9.07
C TRP A 105 10.00 2.74 -10.14
N GLU A 106 8.70 2.97 -10.34
CA GLU A 106 8.23 3.97 -11.29
C GLU A 106 8.61 5.40 -10.89
N ILE A 107 8.48 5.75 -9.60
CA ILE A 107 8.96 7.05 -9.07
C ILE A 107 10.46 7.26 -9.34
N ALA A 108 11.25 6.19 -9.32
CA ALA A 108 12.67 6.22 -9.64
C ALA A 108 12.98 6.22 -11.15
N GLY A 109 11.96 6.20 -12.01
CA GLY A 109 12.09 6.22 -13.47
C GLY A 109 12.10 4.85 -14.13
N PHE A 110 11.63 3.80 -13.44
CA PHE A 110 11.54 2.45 -13.97
C PHE A 110 10.10 1.90 -13.89
N PRO A 111 9.28 2.10 -14.92
CA PRO A 111 7.95 1.48 -15.00
C PRO A 111 8.04 -0.05 -14.97
N VAL A 112 7.20 -0.69 -14.15
CA VAL A 112 7.10 -2.14 -14.02
C VAL A 112 6.00 -2.64 -14.96
N ASP A 113 6.41 -3.19 -16.10
CA ASP A 113 5.52 -3.68 -17.16
C ASP A 113 5.23 -5.20 -17.08
N PHE A 114 5.62 -5.82 -15.97
CA PHE A 114 5.40 -7.24 -15.66
C PHE A 114 4.61 -7.41 -14.37
N ASP A 115 3.93 -8.54 -14.23
CA ASP A 115 3.21 -8.87 -13.00
C ASP A 115 4.15 -9.53 -11.99
N TRP A 116 4.09 -9.10 -10.73
CA TRP A 116 4.72 -9.83 -9.64
C TRP A 116 4.05 -11.19 -9.43
N HIS A 117 4.79 -12.13 -8.87
CA HIS A 117 4.23 -13.43 -8.51
C HIS A 117 3.56 -13.34 -7.14
N TYR A 118 2.25 -13.61 -7.10
CA TYR A 118 1.50 -13.74 -5.85
C TYR A 118 1.13 -15.19 -5.63
N PHE A 119 1.34 -15.68 -4.40
CA PHE A 119 0.96 -17.03 -4.04
C PHE A 119 -0.56 -17.14 -3.80
N PRO A 120 -1.23 -18.19 -4.28
CA PRO A 120 -2.67 -18.38 -4.09
C PRO A 120 -3.04 -18.52 -2.62
N LYS A 121 -4.26 -18.09 -2.25
CA LYS A 121 -4.87 -18.36 -0.94
C LYS A 121 -5.33 -19.82 -0.81
N THR A 122 -4.40 -20.75 -0.93
CA THR A 122 -4.59 -22.19 -0.75
C THR A 122 -3.63 -22.72 0.30
N VAL A 123 -3.86 -23.96 0.74
CA VAL A 123 -2.92 -24.71 1.57
C VAL A 123 -2.68 -26.05 0.87
N PRO A 124 -1.47 -26.29 0.32
CA PRO A 124 -0.29 -25.42 0.32
C PRO A 124 -0.48 -24.14 -0.53
N ALA A 125 0.21 -23.06 -0.17
CA ALA A 125 0.26 -21.79 -0.90
C ALA A 125 1.43 -21.77 -1.90
N PHE A 126 2.55 -22.42 -1.56
CA PHE A 126 3.75 -22.44 -2.38
C PHE A 126 3.78 -23.65 -3.32
N PRO A 127 4.41 -23.54 -4.50
CA PRO A 127 4.71 -24.67 -5.36
C PRO A 127 5.53 -25.75 -4.61
N ALA A 128 5.16 -27.02 -4.77
CA ALA A 128 5.80 -28.11 -4.04
C ALA A 128 7.29 -28.28 -4.37
N ASP A 129 7.68 -27.96 -5.60
CA ASP A 129 9.07 -27.95 -6.06
C ASP A 129 9.88 -26.83 -5.43
N LEU A 130 9.29 -25.64 -5.23
CA LEU A 130 9.92 -24.54 -4.49
C LEU A 130 10.22 -24.93 -3.04
N ILE A 131 9.24 -25.52 -2.34
CA ILE A 131 9.42 -25.98 -0.97
C ILE A 131 10.43 -27.13 -0.90
N ALA A 132 10.38 -28.09 -1.84
CA ALA A 132 11.35 -29.18 -1.89
C ALA A 132 12.78 -28.66 -2.10
N ALA A 133 12.98 -27.73 -3.03
CA ALA A 133 14.27 -27.12 -3.30
C ALA A 133 14.80 -26.32 -2.09
N LEU A 134 13.93 -25.60 -1.38
CA LEU A 134 14.28 -24.91 -0.13
C LEU A 134 14.76 -25.91 0.94
N VAL A 135 14.00 -26.99 1.14
CA VAL A 135 14.32 -28.02 2.12
C VAL A 135 15.65 -28.70 1.81
N GLU A 136 15.89 -29.05 0.54
CA GLU A 136 17.12 -29.70 0.09
C GLU A 136 18.33 -28.75 0.18
N THR A 137 18.20 -27.52 -0.33
CA THR A 137 19.32 -26.56 -0.41
C THR A 137 19.78 -26.10 0.96
N CYS A 138 18.84 -25.97 1.91
CA CYS A 138 19.13 -25.49 3.26
C CYS A 138 19.28 -26.62 4.29
N ASP A 139 19.26 -27.90 3.86
CA ASP A 139 19.33 -29.09 4.74
C ASP A 139 18.33 -29.01 5.91
N LEU A 140 17.08 -28.67 5.58
CA LEU A 140 16.02 -28.45 6.58
C LEU A 140 15.31 -29.77 6.92
N PRO A 141 14.81 -29.93 8.17
CA PRO A 141 13.98 -31.09 8.53
C PRO A 141 12.57 -31.07 7.91
N GLY A 142 12.29 -30.12 7.02
CA GLY A 142 10.97 -29.79 6.45
C GLY A 142 10.54 -28.35 6.80
N VAL A 143 9.31 -27.98 6.45
CA VAL A 143 8.72 -26.66 6.75
C VAL A 143 7.40 -26.79 7.50
N LEU A 144 6.96 -25.71 8.14
CA LEU A 144 5.63 -25.53 8.73
C LEU A 144 4.91 -24.36 8.05
N GLY A 145 3.58 -24.34 8.12
CA GLY A 145 2.76 -23.26 7.55
C GLY A 145 2.33 -23.58 6.11
N ASP A 146 3.06 -23.03 5.14
CA ASP A 146 2.73 -23.09 3.71
C ASP A 146 1.32 -22.54 3.42
N CYS A 147 1.07 -21.33 3.92
CA CYS A 147 -0.22 -20.67 3.88
C CYS A 147 -0.09 -19.13 3.90
N HIS A 148 -1.22 -18.46 3.68
CA HIS A 148 -1.36 -17.03 3.97
C HIS A 148 -1.61 -16.81 5.47
N ALA A 149 -0.89 -15.89 6.10
CA ALA A 149 -1.12 -15.52 7.50
C ALA A 149 -0.51 -14.16 7.83
N SER A 150 -0.98 -13.54 8.92
CA SER A 150 -0.22 -12.44 9.53
C SER A 150 0.97 -12.98 10.32
N GLY A 151 2.04 -12.20 10.44
CA GLY A 151 3.24 -12.61 11.18
C GLY A 151 2.96 -12.90 12.67
N THR A 152 2.03 -12.17 13.28
CA THR A 152 1.61 -12.42 14.67
C THR A 152 0.82 -13.72 14.82
N GLU A 153 -0.11 -13.97 13.89
CA GLU A 153 -0.94 -15.17 13.89
C GLU A 153 -0.13 -16.46 13.65
N ILE A 154 0.75 -16.46 12.65
CA ILE A 154 1.50 -17.67 12.29
C ILE A 154 2.49 -18.08 13.39
N ILE A 155 3.08 -17.10 14.08
CA ILE A 155 3.94 -17.35 15.24
C ILE A 155 3.13 -17.93 16.39
N ALA A 156 1.94 -17.38 16.67
CA ALA A 156 1.07 -17.90 17.72
C ALA A 156 0.62 -19.34 17.44
N LEU A 157 0.38 -19.69 16.17
CA LEU A 157 -0.04 -21.03 15.75
C LEU A 157 1.09 -22.07 15.75
N LEU A 158 2.26 -21.71 15.22
CA LEU A 158 3.30 -22.68 14.87
C LEU A 158 4.62 -22.49 15.62
N GLY A 159 4.74 -21.45 16.45
CA GLY A 159 5.99 -21.11 17.15
C GLY A 159 6.50 -22.22 18.06
N GLU A 160 5.63 -22.86 18.84
CA GLU A 160 6.03 -23.97 19.71
C GLU A 160 6.51 -25.19 18.91
N GLU A 161 5.82 -25.52 17.81
CA GLU A 161 6.20 -26.64 16.96
C GLU A 161 7.51 -26.37 16.20
N HIS A 162 7.71 -25.13 15.75
CA HIS A 162 8.97 -24.67 15.20
C HIS A 162 10.13 -24.91 16.17
N ILE A 163 10.00 -24.45 17.43
CA ILE A 163 11.02 -24.63 18.47
C ILE A 163 11.30 -26.11 18.72
N ARG A 164 10.26 -26.94 18.78
CA ARG A 164 10.39 -28.38 19.07
C ARG A 164 11.03 -29.17 17.92
N THR A 165 10.72 -28.82 16.68
CA THR A 165 11.09 -29.62 15.50
C THR A 165 12.29 -29.07 14.73
N GLY A 166 12.61 -27.79 14.91
CA GLY A 166 13.60 -27.07 14.12
C GLY A 166 13.14 -26.73 12.70
N LYS A 167 11.90 -27.07 12.31
CA LYS A 167 11.35 -26.76 10.98
C LYS A 167 11.01 -25.27 10.89
N PRO A 168 11.56 -24.49 9.95
CA PRO A 168 11.17 -23.10 9.77
C PRO A 168 9.69 -22.96 9.40
N ILE A 169 9.10 -21.84 9.80
CA ILE A 169 7.74 -21.44 9.42
C ILE A 169 7.83 -20.65 8.11
N VAL A 170 7.15 -21.12 7.07
CA VAL A 170 7.07 -20.47 5.76
C VAL A 170 5.62 -20.04 5.56
N TYR A 171 5.40 -18.76 5.26
CA TYR A 171 4.08 -18.19 5.03
C TYR A 171 4.21 -16.98 4.10
N THR A 172 3.10 -16.58 3.50
CA THR A 172 3.00 -15.45 2.58
C THR A 172 1.90 -14.49 3.03
N SER A 173 1.75 -13.37 2.34
CA SER A 173 0.72 -12.35 2.61
C SER A 173 -0.07 -12.00 1.34
N ALA A 174 -0.81 -10.89 1.38
CA ALA A 174 -1.46 -10.37 0.18
C ALA A 174 -0.45 -9.78 -0.83
N ASP A 175 0.74 -9.39 -0.37
CA ASP A 175 1.83 -8.91 -1.19
C ASP A 175 2.68 -10.06 -1.75
N SER A 176 3.50 -9.78 -2.75
CA SER A 176 4.46 -10.72 -3.34
C SER A 176 5.64 -10.98 -2.39
N VAL A 177 5.39 -11.71 -1.29
CA VAL A 177 6.37 -12.03 -0.22
C VAL A 177 6.30 -13.48 0.24
#